data_AF-A0A5E4IXM3-F1
#
_entry.id   AF-A0A5E4IXM3-F1
#
_cell.length_a   1.000
_cell.length_b   1.000
_cell.length_c   1.000
_cell.angle_alpha   90.00
_cell.angle_beta   90.00
_cell.angle_gamma   90.00
#
_symmetry.space_group_name_H-M   'P 1'
#
loop_
_entity.id
_entity.type
_entity.pdbx_description
1 polymer ?
#
loop_
_entity_poly.entity_id
_entity_poly.type
_entity_poly.pdbx_seq_one_letter_code
_entity_poly.pdbx_strand_id
1 'polypeptide(L)'
;MAGKITLSDLNKTLSEMNVQSLEGVKIEGDIEIEIDAGAGGVGPLFAYYFGQEAAKIAMQLMSFAKAVGYPVDALMQPVAIAQAVAPAPAGMVAAAAAAEPAFKVAAALASAKFSVGTDKTWKIPIQEVTIGATKADGGSRGKVMKLGGEKAMAFFPDAPMPNAPKITMDVFDMPIGMAKAVKVHYEDVMGSPAEWAKKSVSKFGADLITVHLISTDPLVKDTPPQEAVKVVEDVLQAVDVPICIGGSGNPEKDPILLAKAAEVTQGERVLIASANLNMDWEKIGRACKDNGHVCLAWTQLEINSQKELDRKLMKVVGMPRESIVMDPTTAALAYGLDFAYTNMERIRLGALKGDDELTFPMSSGTTNAWGVREAWMVRSPNKQDSDWGDRMLRGPIWEVLTGFTLAMAGVDIFMMMHPLAVAYVHEITQSLMGIIDAKTPDTASWLKMGV
;
A
#
# COMPACT_ATOMS: atom_id res chain seq x y z
N MET A 1 33.29 3.01 16.70
CA MET A 1 32.45 2.66 17.86
C MET A 1 32.68 3.72 18.92
N ALA A 2 31.66 4.52 19.23
CA ALA A 2 31.76 5.54 20.27
C ALA A 2 31.90 4.85 21.64
N GLY A 3 32.90 5.26 22.44
CA GLY A 3 33.12 4.69 23.77
C GLY A 3 31.97 5.08 24.71
N LYS A 4 31.53 4.14 25.54
CA LYS A 4 30.60 4.43 26.63
C LYS A 4 31.27 5.39 27.61
N ILE A 5 30.67 6.55 27.86
CA ILE A 5 31.11 7.53 28.86
C ILE A 5 30.15 7.46 30.04
N THR A 6 30.68 7.36 31.26
CA THR A 6 29.85 7.44 32.46
C THR A 6 29.57 8.91 32.82
N LEU A 7 28.49 9.17 33.57
CA LEU A 7 28.17 10.51 34.06
C LEU A 7 29.30 11.12 34.92
N SER A 8 30.03 10.27 35.64
CA SER A 8 31.22 10.64 36.42
C SER A 8 32.38 11.11 35.53
N ASP A 9 32.63 10.43 34.40
CA ASP A 9 33.67 10.83 33.45
C ASP A 9 33.32 12.16 32.79
N LEU A 10 32.05 12.33 32.39
CA LEU A 10 31.55 13.57 31.81
C LEU A 10 31.71 14.75 32.77
N ASN A 11 31.33 14.58 34.06
CA ASN A 11 31.47 15.62 35.08
C ASN A 11 32.94 15.98 35.34
N LYS A 12 33.84 15.00 35.33
CA LYS A 12 35.27 15.24 35.50
C LYS A 12 35.83 16.06 34.34
N THR A 13 35.49 15.70 33.10
CA THR A 13 35.93 16.45 31.90
C THR A 13 35.39 17.88 31.88
N LEU A 14 34.11 18.09 32.20
CA LEU A 14 33.51 19.43 32.27
C LEU A 14 34.17 20.31 33.34
N SER A 15 34.56 19.71 34.48
CA SER A 15 35.24 20.41 35.57
C SER A 15 36.68 20.77 35.20
N GLU A 16 37.44 19.86 34.56
CA GLU A 16 38.80 20.13 34.09
C GLU A 16 38.84 21.23 33.02
N MET A 17 37.77 21.34 32.22
CA MET A 17 37.61 22.38 31.20
C MET A 17 37.04 23.70 31.76
N ASN A 18 36.82 23.79 33.08
CA ASN A 18 36.34 24.98 33.78
C ASN A 18 35.01 25.53 33.23
N VAL A 19 34.13 24.65 32.75
CA VAL A 19 32.84 24.99 32.16
C VAL A 19 31.88 25.39 33.29
N GLN A 20 31.40 26.63 33.27
CA GLN A 20 30.52 27.17 34.32
C GLN A 20 29.03 26.87 34.11
N SER A 21 28.58 26.75 32.87
CA SER A 21 27.22 26.33 32.51
C SER A 21 27.18 25.78 31.08
N LEU A 22 26.21 24.90 30.80
CA LEU A 22 25.91 24.40 29.46
C LEU A 22 24.55 24.96 29.03
N GLU A 23 24.54 25.86 28.06
CA GLU A 23 23.32 26.45 27.51
C GLU A 23 23.06 25.96 26.09
N GLY A 24 21.82 25.55 25.80
CA GLY A 24 21.39 25.13 24.46
C GLY A 24 21.81 23.73 24.02
N VAL A 25 22.27 22.86 24.93
CA VAL A 25 22.68 21.49 24.59
C VAL A 25 21.49 20.54 24.57
N LYS A 26 21.34 19.79 23.48
CA LYS A 26 20.33 18.73 23.32
C LYS A 26 21.05 17.37 23.26
N ILE A 27 20.79 16.51 24.25
CA ILE A 27 21.38 15.17 24.34
C ILE A 27 20.33 14.19 23.83
N GLU A 28 20.63 13.48 22.74
CA GLU A 28 19.76 12.44 22.18
C GLU A 28 20.45 11.07 22.28
N GLY A 29 19.76 10.10 22.88
CA GLY A 29 20.20 8.73 23.14
C GLY A 29 19.35 8.06 24.23
N ASP A 30 19.40 6.72 24.33
CA ASP A 30 18.70 5.96 25.37
C ASP A 30 19.40 6.11 26.72
N ILE A 31 18.66 6.52 27.75
CA ILE A 31 19.16 6.64 29.12
C ILE A 31 18.85 5.33 29.86
N GLU A 32 19.87 4.51 30.09
CA GLU A 32 19.79 3.37 31.00
C GLU A 32 20.27 3.78 32.40
N ILE A 33 19.39 3.63 33.39
CA ILE A 33 19.70 3.81 34.81
C ILE A 33 19.79 2.42 35.43
N GLU A 34 21.01 1.90 35.60
CA GLU A 34 21.25 0.68 36.39
C GLU A 34 21.30 1.05 37.88
N ILE A 35 20.28 0.60 38.62
CA ILE A 35 20.28 0.63 40.08
C ILE A 35 20.80 -0.73 40.54
N ASP A 36 22.06 -0.78 40.96
CA ASP A 36 22.67 -2.01 41.45
C ASP A 36 22.11 -2.35 42.84
N ALA A 37 21.04 -3.14 42.85
CA ALA A 37 20.54 -3.78 44.05
C ALA A 37 21.45 -4.96 44.39
N GLY A 38 22.54 -4.69 45.12
CA GLY A 38 23.31 -5.73 45.78
C GLY A 38 22.41 -6.62 46.65
N ALA A 39 22.85 -7.85 46.92
CA ALA A 39 22.10 -8.96 47.54
C ALA A 39 21.51 -8.71 48.96
N GLY A 40 21.44 -7.46 49.43
CA GLY A 40 20.82 -7.04 50.70
C GLY A 40 19.65 -6.04 50.58
N GLY A 41 19.21 -5.67 49.37
CA GLY A 41 18.12 -4.71 49.20
C GLY A 41 18.51 -3.25 49.49
N VAL A 42 17.54 -2.35 49.32
CA VAL A 42 17.73 -0.89 49.28
C VAL A 42 18.27 -0.36 50.62
N GLY A 43 19.35 0.43 50.57
CA GLY A 43 20.09 0.83 51.77
C GLY A 43 19.23 1.54 52.85
N PRO A 44 19.58 1.43 54.15
CA PRO A 44 18.77 1.94 55.27
C PRO A 44 18.42 3.43 55.16
N LEU A 45 19.29 4.24 54.56
CA LEU A 45 19.07 5.67 54.33
C LEU A 45 17.99 5.91 53.27
N PHE A 46 17.98 5.13 52.19
CA PHE A 46 16.94 5.22 51.16
C PHE A 46 15.60 4.77 51.72
N ALA A 47 15.56 3.65 52.46
CA ALA A 47 14.34 3.19 53.12
C ALA A 47 13.78 4.26 54.10
N TYR A 48 14.66 4.97 54.81
CA TYR A 48 14.26 6.07 55.69
C TYR A 48 13.66 7.26 54.93
N TYR A 49 14.35 7.79 53.90
CA TYR A 49 13.86 8.94 53.13
C TYR A 49 12.64 8.60 52.28
N PHE A 50 12.61 7.41 51.68
CA PHE A 50 11.46 6.91 50.95
C PHE A 50 10.27 6.70 51.88
N GLY A 51 10.48 6.11 53.07
CA GLY A 51 9.45 6.00 54.10
C GLY A 51 8.90 7.36 54.55
N GLN A 52 9.77 8.36 54.65
CA GLN A 52 9.37 9.73 55.00
C GLN A 52 8.51 10.39 53.91
N GLU A 53 8.86 10.22 52.63
CA GLU A 53 8.05 10.74 51.52
C GLU A 53 6.76 9.97 51.30
N ALA A 54 6.79 8.64 51.44
CA ALA A 54 5.58 7.82 51.40
C ALA A 54 4.58 8.22 52.51
N ALA A 55 5.08 8.54 53.72
CA ALA A 55 4.24 9.03 54.81
C ALA A 55 3.61 10.40 54.51
N LYS A 56 4.34 11.32 53.86
CA LYS A 56 3.80 12.62 53.42
C LYS A 56 2.73 12.47 52.36
N ILE A 57 2.95 11.60 51.36
CA ILE A 57 1.97 11.29 50.32
C ILE A 57 0.72 10.67 50.93
N ALA A 58 0.88 9.73 51.87
CA ALA A 58 -0.24 9.13 52.59
C ALA A 58 -1.06 10.18 53.36
N MET A 59 -0.41 11.14 54.03
CA MET A 59 -1.11 12.24 54.69
C MET A 59 -1.86 13.16 53.71
N GLN A 60 -1.27 13.45 52.54
CA GLN A 60 -1.93 14.24 51.49
C GLN A 60 -3.14 13.50 50.92
N LEU A 61 -3.02 12.19 50.66
CA LEU A 61 -4.14 11.37 50.20
C LEU A 61 -5.25 11.28 51.26
N MET A 62 -4.91 11.17 52.54
CA MET A 62 -5.89 11.23 53.62
C MET A 62 -6.59 12.60 53.69
N SER A 63 -5.87 13.70 53.52
CA SER A 63 -6.47 15.04 53.46
C SER A 63 -7.39 15.22 52.25
N PHE A 64 -7.02 14.66 51.09
CA PHE A 64 -7.83 14.66 49.89
C PHE A 64 -9.09 13.81 50.06
N ALA A 65 -8.96 12.60 50.61
CA ALA A 65 -10.06 11.72 50.95
C ALA A 65 -11.06 12.43 51.90
N LYS A 66 -10.55 13.15 52.91
CA LYS A 66 -11.37 13.99 53.79
C LYS A 66 -12.10 15.08 53.01
N ALA A 67 -11.43 15.74 52.07
CA ALA A 67 -12.00 16.81 51.26
C ALA A 67 -13.11 16.31 50.31
N VAL A 68 -13.07 15.05 49.86
CA VAL A 68 -14.13 14.43 49.05
C VAL A 68 -15.20 13.70 49.88
N GLY A 69 -15.23 13.93 51.21
CA GLY A 69 -16.28 13.45 52.11
C GLY A 69 -16.06 12.04 52.67
N TYR A 70 -14.87 11.45 52.53
CA TYR A 70 -14.57 10.13 53.07
C TYR A 70 -14.23 10.19 54.58
N PRO A 71 -14.78 9.30 55.42
CA PRO A 71 -14.61 9.34 56.88
C PRO A 71 -13.26 8.74 57.32
N VAL A 72 -12.17 9.44 57.03
CA VAL A 72 -10.78 8.99 57.30
C VAL A 72 -10.47 8.78 58.79
N ASP A 73 -11.20 9.46 59.68
CA ASP A 73 -11.02 9.35 61.14
C ASP A 73 -11.35 7.92 61.67
N ALA A 74 -12.12 7.13 60.91
CA ALA A 74 -12.44 5.73 61.23
C ALA A 74 -11.28 4.75 60.96
N LEU A 75 -10.29 5.12 60.14
CA LEU A 75 -9.13 4.28 59.80
C LEU A 75 -8.05 4.26 60.88
N MET A 76 -8.14 5.16 61.87
CA MET A 76 -7.15 5.30 62.96
C MET A 76 -7.55 4.58 64.26
N GLN A 77 -8.64 3.81 64.25
CA GLN A 77 -9.09 3.00 65.38
C GLN A 77 -8.41 1.60 65.38
N PRO A 78 -7.93 1.08 66.53
CA PRO A 78 -7.08 -0.14 66.57
C PRO A 78 -7.77 -1.44 66.15
N VAL A 79 -9.09 -1.44 65.94
CA VAL A 79 -9.89 -2.65 65.62
C VAL A 79 -10.12 -2.81 64.11
N ALA A 80 -9.70 -1.87 63.27
CA ALA A 80 -10.00 -1.88 61.84
C ALA A 80 -8.95 -2.58 60.94
N ILE A 81 -7.95 -3.27 61.50
CA ILE A 81 -6.92 -3.96 60.72
C ILE A 81 -7.26 -5.45 60.49
N ALA A 82 -8.16 -6.05 61.28
CA ALA A 82 -8.55 -7.46 61.13
C ALA A 82 -9.72 -7.73 60.16
N GLN A 83 -10.41 -6.69 59.67
CA GLN A 83 -11.52 -6.83 58.70
C GLN A 83 -11.16 -6.43 57.26
N ALA A 84 -9.91 -6.05 57.00
CA ALA A 84 -9.47 -5.60 55.67
C ALA A 84 -9.06 -6.73 54.70
N VAL A 85 -9.18 -8.01 55.09
CA VAL A 85 -8.80 -9.17 54.24
C VAL A 85 -9.93 -10.20 54.10
N ALA A 86 -11.16 -9.88 54.51
CA ALA A 86 -12.31 -10.71 54.17
C ALA A 86 -12.83 -10.32 52.77
N PRO A 87 -13.16 -11.27 51.88
CA PRO A 87 -13.82 -10.94 50.63
C PRO A 87 -15.13 -10.20 50.94
N ALA A 88 -15.42 -9.17 50.14
CA ALA A 88 -16.62 -8.35 50.31
C ALA A 88 -17.88 -9.24 50.40
N PRO A 89 -18.85 -8.92 51.27
CA PRO A 89 -20.08 -9.68 51.38
C PRO A 89 -20.75 -9.81 50.00
N ALA A 90 -21.22 -11.01 49.65
CA ALA A 90 -21.78 -11.31 48.32
C ALA A 90 -22.88 -10.32 47.87
N GLY A 91 -23.60 -9.70 48.81
CA GLY A 91 -24.58 -8.65 48.52
C GLY A 91 -23.99 -7.33 47.99
N MET A 92 -22.76 -6.97 48.36
CA MET A 92 -22.07 -5.78 47.84
C MET A 92 -21.44 -6.01 46.48
N VAL A 93 -20.96 -7.23 46.19
CA VAL A 93 -20.45 -7.60 44.86
C VAL A 93 -21.61 -7.68 43.85
N ALA A 94 -22.78 -8.19 44.27
CA ALA A 94 -23.99 -8.17 43.45
C ALA A 94 -24.51 -6.75 43.20
N ALA A 95 -24.40 -5.84 44.18
CA ALA A 95 -24.77 -4.42 44.02
C ALA A 95 -23.77 -3.63 43.15
N ALA A 96 -22.47 -3.96 43.21
CA ALA A 96 -21.44 -3.35 42.36
C ALA A 96 -21.48 -3.87 40.91
N ALA A 97 -21.77 -5.16 40.70
CA ALA A 97 -22.00 -5.74 39.37
C ALA A 97 -23.29 -5.21 38.71
N ALA A 98 -24.29 -4.80 39.50
CA ALA A 98 -25.48 -4.11 39.02
C ALA A 98 -25.26 -2.60 38.75
N ALA A 99 -24.09 -2.07 39.11
CA ALA A 99 -23.75 -0.65 39.04
C ALA A 99 -22.53 -0.38 38.15
N GLU A 100 -22.27 -1.21 37.14
CA GLU A 100 -21.58 -0.67 35.96
C GLU A 100 -22.45 0.48 35.44
N PRO A 101 -21.97 1.74 35.45
CA PRO A 101 -22.73 2.82 34.87
C PRO A 101 -22.92 2.45 33.41
N ALA A 102 -24.16 2.13 33.02
CA ALA A 102 -24.50 1.88 31.63
C ALA A 102 -23.86 3.00 30.83
N PHE A 103 -23.01 2.64 29.85
CA PHE A 103 -22.37 3.62 28.97
C PHE A 103 -23.49 4.32 28.20
N LYS A 104 -24.02 5.39 28.78
CA LYS A 104 -25.07 6.20 28.18
C LYS A 104 -24.34 7.05 27.15
N VAL A 105 -24.29 6.54 25.92
CA VAL A 105 -24.00 7.36 24.74
C VAL A 105 -24.85 8.61 24.89
N ALA A 106 -24.20 9.77 25.02
CA ALA A 106 -24.90 11.03 25.23
C ALA A 106 -26.02 11.14 24.19
N ALA A 107 -27.24 11.55 24.56
CA ALA A 107 -28.35 11.63 23.62
C ALA A 107 -28.00 12.46 22.36
N ALA A 108 -27.10 13.44 22.52
CA ALA A 108 -26.49 14.19 21.42
C ALA A 108 -25.70 13.33 20.42
N LEU A 109 -24.91 12.36 20.89
CA LEU A 109 -24.19 11.39 20.06
C LEU A 109 -25.17 10.40 19.39
N ALA A 110 -26.24 10.00 20.07
CA ALA A 110 -27.29 9.15 19.48
C ALA A 110 -28.06 9.87 18.36
N SER A 111 -28.15 11.21 18.42
CA SER A 111 -28.73 12.06 17.37
C SER A 111 -27.73 12.53 16.30
N ALA A 112 -26.42 12.37 16.55
CA ALA A 112 -25.39 12.82 15.64
C ALA A 112 -25.41 11.94 14.38
N LYS A 113 -25.68 12.55 13.23
CA LYS A 113 -25.54 11.86 11.95
C LYS A 113 -24.10 12.06 11.48
N PHE A 114 -23.38 10.96 11.27
CA PHE A 114 -22.13 11.00 10.53
C PHE A 114 -22.44 11.41 9.10
N SER A 115 -22.03 12.63 8.72
CA SER A 115 -22.12 13.11 7.35
C SER A 115 -20.71 13.39 6.85
N VAL A 116 -20.37 12.73 5.77
CA VAL A 116 -19.13 12.90 5.01
C VAL A 116 -19.40 13.77 3.81
N GLY A 117 -18.41 14.51 3.35
CA GLY A 117 -18.53 15.36 2.18
C GLY A 117 -17.17 15.68 1.61
N THR A 118 -17.09 15.76 0.29
CA THR A 118 -15.86 16.10 -0.43
C THR A 118 -15.30 17.44 0.02
N ASP A 119 -13.98 17.50 0.17
CA ASP A 119 -13.25 18.76 0.34
C ASP A 119 -13.67 19.75 -0.76
N LYS A 120 -14.04 20.97 -0.38
CA LYS A 120 -14.52 22.00 -1.32
C LYS A 120 -13.46 22.44 -2.33
N THR A 121 -12.19 22.14 -2.07
CA THR A 121 -11.08 22.34 -2.99
C THR A 121 -11.00 21.26 -4.06
N TRP A 122 -11.63 20.10 -3.87
CA TRP A 122 -11.67 19.01 -4.83
C TRP A 122 -12.77 19.28 -5.86
N LYS A 123 -12.39 19.87 -6.99
CA LYS A 123 -13.31 20.40 -8.01
C LYS A 123 -13.35 19.55 -9.27
N ILE A 124 -12.28 18.80 -9.55
CA ILE A 124 -12.12 18.08 -10.80
C ILE A 124 -12.15 16.57 -10.52
N PRO A 125 -13.06 15.80 -11.13
CA PRO A 125 -13.02 14.35 -11.05
C PRO A 125 -11.84 13.82 -11.85
N ILE A 126 -11.40 12.62 -11.50
CA ILE A 126 -10.48 11.85 -12.31
C ILE A 126 -11.17 11.46 -13.61
N GLN A 127 -10.47 11.58 -14.73
CA GLN A 127 -10.97 11.29 -16.06
C GLN A 127 -11.41 9.82 -16.14
N GLU A 128 -12.64 9.58 -16.57
CA GLU A 128 -13.09 8.23 -16.89
C GLU A 128 -12.42 7.78 -18.20
N VAL A 129 -11.81 6.60 -18.18
CA VAL A 129 -11.16 5.96 -19.34
C VAL A 129 -11.79 4.59 -19.55
N THR A 130 -12.19 4.30 -20.79
CA THR A 130 -12.72 2.99 -21.17
C THR A 130 -11.67 2.21 -21.97
N ILE A 131 -11.41 0.97 -21.58
CA ILE A 131 -10.49 0.03 -22.25
C ILE A 131 -11.30 -1.16 -22.78
N GLY A 132 -10.99 -1.57 -24.01
CA GLY A 132 -11.74 -2.57 -24.74
C GLY A 132 -12.91 -1.98 -25.52
N ALA A 133 -13.31 -2.68 -26.57
CA ALA A 133 -14.47 -2.36 -27.40
C ALA A 133 -15.25 -3.63 -27.70
N THR A 134 -16.57 -3.60 -27.49
CA THR A 134 -17.43 -4.73 -27.83
C THR A 134 -17.80 -4.72 -29.30
N LYS A 135 -18.53 -5.74 -29.76
CA LYS A 135 -19.12 -5.77 -31.11
C LYS A 135 -19.98 -4.53 -31.41
N ALA A 136 -20.64 -3.95 -30.40
CA ALA A 136 -21.44 -2.74 -30.57
C ALA A 136 -20.58 -1.49 -30.77
N ASP A 137 -19.34 -1.51 -30.27
CA ASP A 137 -18.37 -0.41 -30.35
C ASP A 137 -17.36 -0.58 -31.51
N GLY A 138 -17.50 -1.66 -32.29
CA GLY A 138 -16.61 -1.99 -33.42
C GLY A 138 -15.41 -2.89 -33.09
N GLY A 139 -15.31 -3.38 -31.85
CA GLY A 139 -14.29 -4.35 -31.44
C GLY A 139 -14.83 -5.77 -31.30
N SER A 140 -14.06 -6.66 -30.66
CA SER A 140 -14.44 -8.06 -30.46
C SER A 140 -14.44 -8.51 -29.00
N ARG A 141 -14.18 -7.60 -28.05
CA ARG A 141 -14.19 -7.93 -26.61
C ARG A 141 -15.59 -8.31 -26.15
N GLY A 142 -15.68 -9.20 -25.16
CA GLY A 142 -16.95 -9.57 -24.52
C GLY A 142 -17.43 -8.53 -23.49
N LYS A 143 -16.51 -7.74 -22.93
CA LYS A 143 -16.81 -6.63 -22.02
C LYS A 143 -15.80 -5.50 -22.19
N VAL A 144 -16.23 -4.29 -21.83
CA VAL A 144 -15.32 -3.15 -21.62
C VAL A 144 -14.97 -3.03 -20.15
N MET A 145 -13.86 -2.36 -19.88
CA MET A 145 -13.44 -1.99 -18.55
C MET A 145 -13.39 -0.47 -18.44
N LYS A 146 -13.82 0.07 -17.30
CA LYS A 146 -13.76 1.50 -16.99
C LYS A 146 -12.80 1.75 -15.81
N LEU A 147 -12.02 2.81 -15.94
CA LEU A 147 -11.13 3.37 -14.91
C LEU A 147 -11.54 4.80 -14.60
N GLY A 148 -11.13 5.32 -13.46
CA GLY A 148 -11.28 6.73 -13.12
C GLY A 148 -12.70 7.09 -12.67
N GLY A 149 -13.00 8.40 -12.68
CA GLY A 149 -14.30 8.95 -12.27
C GLY A 149 -14.39 9.31 -10.79
N GLU A 150 -13.33 9.07 -10.01
CA GLU A 150 -13.25 9.39 -8.59
C GLU A 150 -13.36 10.90 -8.37
N LYS A 151 -14.06 11.27 -7.30
CA LYS A 151 -14.21 12.66 -6.83
C LYS A 151 -13.57 12.87 -5.46
N ALA A 152 -12.89 11.85 -4.96
CA ALA A 152 -12.25 11.81 -3.66
C ALA A 152 -11.01 10.91 -3.69
N MET A 153 -10.29 10.86 -2.58
CA MET A 153 -9.23 9.87 -2.36
C MET A 153 -9.80 8.44 -2.31
N ALA A 154 -8.95 7.46 -2.60
CA ALA A 154 -9.34 6.05 -2.73
C ALA A 154 -9.98 5.50 -1.46
N PHE A 155 -11.13 4.83 -1.60
CA PHE A 155 -11.88 4.18 -0.52
C PHE A 155 -12.37 5.10 0.61
N PHE A 156 -12.25 6.43 0.47
CA PHE A 156 -12.79 7.36 1.44
C PHE A 156 -14.30 7.54 1.25
N PRO A 157 -15.07 7.70 2.35
CA PRO A 157 -16.52 7.85 2.29
C PRO A 157 -16.95 9.22 1.72
N ASP A 158 -16.02 10.13 1.44
CA ASP A 158 -16.28 11.50 0.98
C ASP A 158 -17.01 11.56 -0.39
N ALA A 159 -16.76 10.58 -1.27
CA ALA A 159 -17.51 10.39 -2.50
C ALA A 159 -17.49 8.92 -2.95
N PRO A 160 -18.52 8.46 -3.69
CA PRO A 160 -18.47 7.15 -4.32
C PRO A 160 -17.27 7.00 -5.25
N MET A 161 -16.58 5.87 -5.17
CA MET A 161 -15.61 5.42 -6.16
C MET A 161 -16.36 4.62 -7.24
N PRO A 162 -16.58 5.18 -8.45
CA PRO A 162 -17.50 4.60 -9.41
C PRO A 162 -16.95 3.33 -10.08
N ASN A 163 -15.63 3.24 -10.23
CA ASN A 163 -14.95 2.13 -10.87
C ASN A 163 -13.99 1.48 -9.87
N ALA A 164 -14.15 0.18 -9.63
CA ALA A 164 -13.23 -0.55 -8.76
C ALA A 164 -11.85 -0.70 -9.43
N PRO A 165 -10.74 -0.69 -8.67
CA PRO A 165 -9.44 -0.93 -9.25
C PRO A 165 -9.38 -2.28 -9.97
N LYS A 166 -8.63 -2.32 -11.06
CA LYS A 166 -8.58 -3.45 -11.99
C LYS A 166 -7.25 -4.15 -11.92
N ILE A 167 -7.27 -5.47 -12.12
CA ILE A 167 -6.05 -6.26 -12.14
C ILE A 167 -5.84 -6.84 -13.54
N THR A 168 -4.72 -6.46 -14.15
CA THR A 168 -4.23 -7.07 -15.38
C THR A 168 -3.15 -8.08 -15.04
N MET A 169 -3.23 -9.27 -15.64
CA MET A 169 -2.24 -10.32 -15.39
C MET A 169 -1.24 -10.42 -16.53
N ASP A 170 0.04 -10.52 -16.18
CA ASP A 170 1.13 -10.55 -17.15
C ASP A 170 1.22 -11.90 -17.88
N VAL A 171 1.34 -11.82 -19.20
CA VAL A 171 1.58 -12.92 -20.14
C VAL A 171 2.74 -12.49 -21.01
N PHE A 172 3.69 -13.39 -21.25
CA PHE A 172 4.89 -13.09 -22.04
C PHE A 172 4.84 -13.83 -23.37
N ASP A 173 5.35 -13.20 -24.42
CA ASP A 173 5.39 -13.76 -25.78
C ASP A 173 6.38 -14.91 -25.96
N MET A 174 7.26 -15.11 -24.98
CA MET A 174 8.15 -16.25 -24.86
C MET A 174 8.30 -16.69 -23.40
N PRO A 175 8.69 -17.95 -23.15
CA PRO A 175 8.98 -18.42 -21.81
C PRO A 175 10.09 -17.59 -21.14
N ILE A 176 9.90 -17.22 -19.87
CA ILE A 176 10.91 -16.53 -19.06
C ILE A 176 11.25 -17.24 -17.77
N GLY A 177 12.41 -16.88 -17.20
CA GLY A 177 12.72 -17.19 -15.81
C GLY A 177 11.76 -16.46 -14.87
N MET A 178 11.18 -17.17 -13.91
CA MET A 178 10.31 -16.61 -12.88
C MET A 178 10.68 -17.15 -11.51
N ALA A 179 10.34 -16.38 -10.48
CA ALA A 179 10.34 -16.87 -9.11
C ALA A 179 9.48 -18.13 -9.01
N LYS A 180 9.95 -19.15 -8.28
CA LYS A 180 9.24 -20.43 -8.14
C LYS A 180 7.79 -20.24 -7.68
N ALA A 181 7.55 -19.30 -6.76
CA ALA A 181 6.21 -19.00 -6.24
C ALA A 181 5.22 -18.61 -7.34
N VAL A 182 5.67 -17.87 -8.36
CA VAL A 182 4.85 -17.51 -9.52
C VAL A 182 4.82 -18.66 -10.53
N LYS A 183 5.99 -19.19 -10.88
CA LYS A 183 6.19 -20.14 -11.97
C LYS A 183 5.26 -21.35 -11.89
N VAL A 184 5.10 -21.93 -10.70
CA VAL A 184 4.31 -23.17 -10.48
C VAL A 184 2.85 -23.07 -10.93
N HIS A 185 2.31 -21.86 -11.07
CA HIS A 185 0.93 -21.65 -11.53
C HIS A 185 0.79 -21.68 -13.06
N TYR A 186 1.89 -21.58 -13.80
CA TYR A 186 1.90 -21.39 -15.25
C TYR A 186 2.68 -22.46 -16.03
N GLU A 187 3.33 -23.43 -15.36
CA GLU A 187 4.26 -24.37 -16.01
C GLU A 187 3.67 -25.13 -17.22
N ASP A 188 2.36 -25.39 -17.18
CA ASP A 188 1.57 -26.03 -18.23
C ASP A 188 1.25 -25.13 -19.43
N VAL A 189 1.37 -23.80 -19.29
CA VAL A 189 0.95 -22.81 -20.29
C VAL A 189 2.05 -21.81 -20.70
N MET A 190 3.20 -21.77 -20.03
CA MET A 190 4.29 -20.81 -20.33
C MET A 190 4.80 -20.87 -21.78
N GLY A 191 4.60 -21.98 -22.48
CA GLY A 191 4.95 -22.13 -23.91
C GLY A 191 3.86 -21.65 -24.88
N SER A 192 2.69 -21.23 -24.39
CA SER A 192 1.56 -20.78 -25.19
C SER A 192 0.93 -19.52 -24.58
N PRO A 193 1.27 -18.31 -25.07
CA PRO A 193 0.73 -17.06 -24.54
C PRO A 193 -0.80 -17.01 -24.55
N ALA A 194 -1.44 -17.58 -25.58
CA ALA A 194 -2.89 -17.66 -25.69
C ALA A 194 -3.52 -18.53 -24.57
N GLU A 195 -2.99 -19.72 -24.32
CA GLU A 195 -3.48 -20.59 -23.23
C GLU A 195 -3.15 -20.02 -21.86
N TRP A 196 -2.02 -19.31 -21.74
CA TRP A 196 -1.69 -18.57 -20.53
C TRP A 196 -2.70 -17.47 -20.25
N ALA A 197 -3.01 -16.63 -21.24
CA ALA A 197 -4.04 -15.60 -21.12
C ALA A 197 -5.40 -16.19 -20.71
N LYS A 198 -5.84 -17.28 -21.36
CA LYS A 198 -7.07 -18.01 -20.98
C LYS A 198 -7.04 -18.49 -19.55
N LYS A 199 -5.92 -19.06 -19.10
CA LYS A 199 -5.76 -19.53 -17.72
C LYS A 199 -5.84 -18.37 -16.73
N SER A 200 -5.15 -17.27 -17.00
CA SER A 200 -5.17 -16.06 -16.16
C SER A 200 -6.59 -15.51 -15.98
N VAL A 201 -7.38 -15.43 -17.06
CA VAL A 201 -8.79 -14.99 -16.97
C VAL A 201 -9.66 -16.03 -16.25
N SER A 202 -9.68 -17.27 -16.73
CA SER A 202 -10.66 -18.28 -16.31
C SER A 202 -10.40 -18.90 -14.94
N LYS A 203 -9.14 -18.89 -14.47
CA LYS A 203 -8.74 -19.52 -13.19
C LYS A 203 -8.27 -18.52 -12.15
N PHE A 204 -7.66 -17.42 -12.57
CA PHE A 204 -6.98 -16.49 -11.65
C PHE A 204 -7.69 -15.14 -11.52
N GLY A 205 -8.78 -14.92 -12.26
CA GLY A 205 -9.66 -13.77 -12.07
C GLY A 205 -9.15 -12.48 -12.68
N ALA A 206 -8.26 -12.55 -13.68
CA ALA A 206 -7.76 -11.35 -14.36
C ALA A 206 -8.90 -10.53 -15.00
N ASP A 207 -8.95 -9.23 -14.71
CA ASP A 207 -9.88 -8.29 -15.37
C ASP A 207 -9.44 -7.97 -16.80
N LEU A 208 -8.11 -7.95 -17.03
CA LEU A 208 -7.43 -7.69 -18.29
C LEU A 208 -6.20 -8.60 -18.40
N ILE A 209 -5.60 -8.66 -19.58
CA ILE A 209 -4.31 -9.32 -19.81
C ILE A 209 -3.29 -8.30 -20.31
N THR A 210 -2.11 -8.28 -19.69
CA THR A 210 -0.95 -7.55 -20.21
C THR A 210 -0.08 -8.52 -20.99
N VAL A 211 0.04 -8.31 -22.30
CA VAL A 211 0.94 -9.07 -23.16
C VAL A 211 2.26 -8.33 -23.26
N HIS A 212 3.32 -8.88 -22.67
CA HIS A 212 4.68 -8.36 -22.77
C HIS A 212 5.41 -9.03 -23.93
N LEU A 213 5.70 -8.25 -24.97
CA LEU A 213 6.41 -8.67 -26.17
C LEU A 213 7.94 -8.60 -25.98
N ILE A 214 8.44 -9.21 -24.91
CA ILE A 214 9.85 -9.11 -24.51
C ILE A 214 10.81 -9.76 -25.51
N SER A 215 10.34 -10.68 -26.35
CA SER A 215 11.20 -11.36 -27.32
C SER A 215 11.77 -10.39 -28.37
N THR A 216 11.21 -9.18 -28.49
CA THR A 216 11.75 -8.15 -29.37
C THR A 216 13.04 -7.53 -28.88
N ASP A 217 13.42 -7.70 -27.61
CA ASP A 217 14.69 -7.15 -27.09
C ASP A 217 15.88 -7.68 -27.93
N PRO A 218 16.73 -6.79 -28.50
CA PRO A 218 17.93 -7.19 -29.23
C PRO A 218 18.91 -8.03 -28.42
N LEU A 219 18.86 -7.95 -27.09
CA LEU A 219 19.71 -8.71 -26.16
C LEU A 219 19.10 -10.05 -25.73
N VAL A 220 17.83 -10.32 -26.10
CA VAL A 220 17.14 -11.57 -25.74
C VAL A 220 16.98 -12.48 -26.94
N LYS A 221 16.06 -12.14 -27.86
CA LYS A 221 15.77 -12.95 -29.06
C LYS A 221 15.76 -12.12 -30.34
N ASP A 222 15.70 -10.80 -30.22
CA ASP A 222 15.69 -9.87 -31.36
C ASP A 222 14.52 -10.13 -32.34
N THR A 223 13.41 -10.71 -31.87
CA THR A 223 12.25 -11.05 -32.72
C THR A 223 11.80 -9.81 -33.50
N PRO A 224 11.56 -9.91 -34.82
CA PRO A 224 11.03 -8.79 -35.60
C PRO A 224 9.66 -8.34 -35.08
N PRO A 225 9.39 -7.02 -34.98
CA PRO A 225 8.10 -6.50 -34.53
C PRO A 225 6.88 -7.13 -35.20
N GLN A 226 6.93 -7.33 -36.52
CA GLN A 226 5.84 -7.94 -37.30
C GLN A 226 5.59 -9.42 -36.97
N GLU A 227 6.57 -10.11 -36.41
CA GLU A 227 6.41 -11.48 -35.93
C GLU A 227 5.86 -11.48 -34.50
N ALA A 228 6.40 -10.64 -33.62
CA ALA A 228 5.99 -10.56 -32.21
C ALA A 228 4.51 -10.18 -32.05
N VAL A 229 3.99 -9.26 -32.87
CA VAL A 229 2.58 -8.84 -32.79
C VAL A 229 1.56 -9.94 -33.09
N LYS A 230 1.96 -11.05 -33.73
CA LYS A 230 1.04 -12.19 -33.96
C LYS A 230 0.58 -12.81 -32.64
N VAL A 231 1.43 -12.76 -31.61
CA VAL A 231 1.08 -13.22 -30.26
C VAL A 231 -0.09 -12.39 -29.69
N VAL A 232 -0.15 -11.09 -30.01
CA VAL A 232 -1.26 -10.23 -29.61
C VAL A 232 -2.55 -10.68 -30.29
N GLU A 233 -2.52 -10.98 -31.58
CA GLU A 233 -3.68 -11.49 -32.33
C GLU A 233 -4.19 -12.82 -31.74
N ASP A 234 -3.27 -13.74 -31.43
CA ASP A 234 -3.60 -15.02 -30.80
C ASP A 234 -4.26 -14.82 -29.43
N VAL A 235 -3.73 -13.89 -28.61
CA VAL A 235 -4.31 -13.56 -27.29
C VAL A 235 -5.67 -12.87 -27.45
N LEU A 236 -5.83 -11.96 -28.41
CA LEU A 236 -7.11 -11.31 -28.69
C LEU A 236 -8.20 -12.33 -29.03
N GLN A 237 -7.86 -13.40 -29.76
CA GLN A 237 -8.79 -14.49 -30.08
C GLN A 237 -9.03 -15.44 -28.89
N ALA A 238 -8.08 -15.52 -27.98
CA ALA A 238 -8.10 -16.44 -26.85
C ALA A 238 -8.97 -15.96 -25.69
N VAL A 239 -9.10 -14.64 -25.48
CA VAL A 239 -9.81 -14.07 -24.32
C VAL A 239 -10.78 -12.96 -24.71
N ASP A 240 -11.89 -12.87 -23.97
CA ASP A 240 -12.94 -11.87 -24.15
C ASP A 240 -12.68 -10.56 -23.36
N VAL A 241 -11.67 -10.54 -22.49
CA VAL A 241 -11.31 -9.36 -21.69
C VAL A 241 -10.51 -8.35 -22.52
N PRO A 242 -10.51 -7.06 -22.14
CA PRO A 242 -9.59 -6.09 -22.74
C PRO A 242 -8.13 -6.46 -22.50
N ILE A 243 -7.24 -5.98 -23.37
CA ILE A 243 -5.80 -6.27 -23.28
C ILE A 243 -4.97 -4.99 -23.19
N CYS A 244 -3.84 -5.11 -22.50
CA CYS A 244 -2.73 -4.18 -22.49
C CYS A 244 -1.55 -4.79 -23.27
N ILE A 245 -0.83 -4.00 -24.06
CA ILE A 245 0.29 -4.47 -24.87
C ILE A 245 1.55 -3.73 -24.45
N GLY A 246 2.53 -4.47 -23.95
CA GLY A 246 3.85 -4.00 -23.52
C GLY A 246 4.95 -4.39 -24.51
N GLY A 247 5.91 -3.49 -24.71
CA GLY A 247 7.15 -3.78 -25.44
C GLY A 247 8.21 -4.45 -24.57
N SER A 248 9.46 -4.48 -25.06
CA SER A 248 10.59 -5.00 -24.28
C SER A 248 11.26 -3.94 -23.40
N GLY A 249 10.85 -2.67 -23.52
CA GLY A 249 11.50 -1.51 -22.89
C GLY A 249 12.64 -0.93 -23.73
N ASN A 250 12.83 -1.39 -24.97
CA ASN A 250 13.93 -0.92 -25.81
C ASN A 250 13.51 0.38 -26.54
N PRO A 251 14.24 1.50 -26.37
CA PRO A 251 13.80 2.80 -26.85
C PRO A 251 13.78 2.93 -28.38
N GLU A 252 14.50 2.08 -29.11
CA GLU A 252 14.54 2.08 -30.57
C GLU A 252 13.49 1.14 -31.17
N LYS A 253 13.32 -0.05 -30.58
CA LYS A 253 12.39 -1.06 -31.08
C LYS A 253 10.95 -0.85 -30.62
N ASP A 254 10.72 -0.45 -29.38
CA ASP A 254 9.35 -0.32 -28.84
C ASP A 254 8.49 0.65 -29.64
N PRO A 255 8.96 1.84 -30.08
CA PRO A 255 8.12 2.72 -30.89
C PRO A 255 7.71 2.12 -32.24
N ILE A 256 8.50 1.21 -32.82
CA ILE A 256 8.17 0.50 -34.06
C ILE A 256 7.17 -0.62 -33.75
N LEU A 257 7.44 -1.39 -32.70
CA LEU A 257 6.60 -2.50 -32.25
C LEU A 257 5.21 -2.03 -31.82
N LEU A 258 5.13 -1.04 -30.94
CA LEU A 258 3.87 -0.54 -30.40
C LEU A 258 3.04 0.17 -31.47
N ALA A 259 3.68 0.84 -32.44
CA ALA A 259 2.98 1.36 -33.60
C ALA A 259 2.35 0.25 -34.44
N LYS A 260 3.08 -0.87 -34.64
CA LYS A 260 2.53 -2.02 -35.36
C LYS A 260 1.43 -2.73 -34.56
N ALA A 261 1.61 -2.87 -33.25
CA ALA A 261 0.61 -3.44 -32.35
C ALA A 261 -0.70 -2.64 -32.39
N ALA A 262 -0.61 -1.30 -32.38
CA ALA A 262 -1.76 -0.43 -32.53
C ALA A 262 -2.48 -0.63 -33.88
N GLU A 263 -1.75 -0.76 -34.98
CA GLU A 263 -2.34 -0.99 -36.31
C GLU A 263 -3.11 -2.33 -36.36
N VAL A 264 -2.51 -3.43 -35.89
CA VAL A 264 -3.15 -4.76 -35.98
C VAL A 264 -4.31 -4.95 -35.00
N THR A 265 -4.37 -4.12 -33.95
CA THR A 265 -5.43 -4.17 -32.93
C THR A 265 -6.47 -3.06 -33.09
N GLN A 266 -6.45 -2.34 -34.22
CA GLN A 266 -7.42 -1.28 -34.52
C GLN A 266 -8.86 -1.76 -34.31
N GLY A 267 -9.66 -0.94 -33.61
CA GLY A 267 -11.04 -1.26 -33.26
C GLY A 267 -11.19 -1.97 -31.91
N GLU A 268 -10.13 -2.56 -31.34
CA GLU A 268 -10.22 -3.27 -30.04
C GLU A 268 -10.09 -2.36 -28.81
N ARG A 269 -9.69 -1.08 -29.01
CA ARG A 269 -9.46 -0.08 -27.94
C ARG A 269 -8.56 -0.62 -26.82
N VAL A 270 -7.40 -1.17 -27.19
CA VAL A 270 -6.41 -1.71 -26.24
C VAL A 270 -5.71 -0.59 -25.45
N LEU A 271 -5.02 -0.98 -24.37
CA LEU A 271 -4.06 -0.14 -23.67
C LEU A 271 -2.66 -0.39 -24.24
N ILE A 272 -1.96 0.64 -24.69
CA ILE A 272 -0.58 0.53 -25.20
C ILE A 272 0.40 1.02 -24.13
N ALA A 273 1.26 0.13 -23.65
CA ALA A 273 2.28 0.38 -22.64
C ALA A 273 3.69 0.34 -23.29
N SER A 274 4.45 1.42 -23.36
CA SER A 274 4.13 2.77 -22.87
C SER A 274 4.81 3.85 -23.69
N ALA A 275 4.22 5.03 -23.74
CA ALA A 275 4.92 6.24 -24.15
C ALA A 275 5.74 6.76 -22.96
N ASN A 276 6.99 7.19 -23.19
CA ASN A 276 7.80 7.85 -22.17
C ASN A 276 8.85 8.81 -22.75
N LEU A 277 9.37 9.70 -21.90
CA LEU A 277 10.27 10.78 -22.30
C LEU A 277 11.65 10.31 -22.79
N ASN A 278 12.02 9.05 -22.54
CA ASN A 278 13.30 8.45 -22.93
C ASN A 278 13.21 7.65 -24.25
N MET A 279 12.06 7.65 -24.91
CA MET A 279 11.85 7.06 -26.24
C MET A 279 10.95 7.96 -27.10
N ASP A 280 10.62 7.52 -28.32
CA ASP A 280 9.74 8.25 -29.23
C ASP A 280 8.26 8.17 -28.77
N TRP A 281 7.96 8.88 -27.68
CA TRP A 281 6.60 9.01 -27.11
C TRP A 281 5.62 9.61 -28.12
N GLU A 282 6.09 10.44 -29.06
CA GLU A 282 5.22 11.08 -30.04
C GLU A 282 4.72 10.04 -31.05
N LYS A 283 5.61 9.18 -31.55
CA LYS A 283 5.22 8.07 -32.43
C LYS A 283 4.26 7.11 -31.76
N ILE A 284 4.52 6.73 -30.51
CA ILE A 284 3.64 5.84 -29.74
C ILE A 284 2.28 6.51 -29.51
N GLY A 285 2.27 7.76 -29.07
CA GLY A 285 1.04 8.52 -28.86
C GLY A 285 0.22 8.69 -30.14
N ARG A 286 0.86 9.01 -31.27
CA ARG A 286 0.19 9.10 -32.59
C ARG A 286 -0.41 7.76 -33.00
N ALA A 287 0.34 6.67 -32.84
CA ALA A 287 -0.18 5.34 -33.12
C ALA A 287 -1.41 5.00 -32.25
N CYS A 288 -1.39 5.37 -30.96
CA CYS A 288 -2.56 5.19 -30.10
C CYS A 288 -3.76 6.02 -30.59
N LYS A 289 -3.54 7.30 -30.90
CA LYS A 289 -4.58 8.21 -31.38
C LYS A 289 -5.22 7.71 -32.68
N ASP A 290 -4.39 7.42 -33.68
CA ASP A 290 -4.82 7.12 -35.04
C ASP A 290 -5.57 5.79 -35.11
N ASN A 291 -5.31 4.86 -34.17
CA ASN A 291 -6.00 3.57 -34.06
C ASN A 291 -7.08 3.51 -32.96
N GLY A 292 -7.34 4.63 -32.26
CA GLY A 292 -8.39 4.71 -31.25
C GLY A 292 -8.11 3.97 -29.94
N HIS A 293 -6.84 3.86 -29.56
CA HIS A 293 -6.37 3.18 -28.35
C HIS A 293 -6.11 4.13 -27.18
N VAL A 294 -5.96 3.53 -25.99
CA VAL A 294 -5.54 4.22 -24.78
C VAL A 294 -4.01 4.17 -24.70
N CYS A 295 -3.38 5.32 -24.45
CA CYS A 295 -1.94 5.42 -24.29
C CYS A 295 -1.58 5.43 -22.80
N LEU A 296 -0.68 4.54 -22.38
CA LEU A 296 -0.10 4.58 -21.04
C LEU A 296 1.14 5.49 -21.03
N ALA A 297 1.10 6.53 -20.21
CA ALA A 297 2.12 7.57 -20.07
C ALA A 297 3.02 7.26 -18.87
N TRP A 298 4.17 6.62 -19.12
CA TRP A 298 5.08 6.15 -18.08
C TRP A 298 6.18 7.16 -17.75
N THR A 299 6.40 7.40 -16.46
CA THR A 299 7.49 8.26 -15.96
C THR A 299 8.16 7.69 -14.71
N GLN A 300 9.38 8.13 -14.40
CA GLN A 300 10.21 7.59 -13.33
C GLN A 300 10.05 8.35 -12.01
N LEU A 301 8.98 8.06 -11.24
CA LEU A 301 8.77 8.56 -9.87
C LEU A 301 8.89 10.09 -9.71
N GLU A 302 8.52 10.85 -10.74
CA GLU A 302 8.68 12.31 -10.75
C GLU A 302 7.46 13.00 -11.38
N ILE A 303 6.76 13.79 -10.56
CA ILE A 303 5.48 14.40 -10.90
C ILE A 303 5.59 15.43 -12.04
N ASN A 304 6.68 16.19 -12.15
CA ASN A 304 6.79 17.20 -13.21
C ASN A 304 6.99 16.56 -14.58
N SER A 305 7.72 15.44 -14.63
CA SER A 305 7.89 14.59 -15.80
C SER A 305 6.56 13.99 -16.22
N GLN A 306 5.74 13.55 -15.25
CA GLN A 306 4.38 13.09 -15.51
C GLN A 306 3.55 14.19 -16.17
N LYS A 307 3.50 15.38 -15.57
CA LYS A 307 2.82 16.56 -16.12
C LYS A 307 3.32 16.92 -17.51
N GLU A 308 4.63 16.87 -17.75
CA GLU A 308 5.22 17.16 -19.05
C GLU A 308 4.77 16.15 -20.11
N LEU A 309 4.83 14.85 -19.80
CA LEU A 309 4.43 13.80 -20.72
C LEU A 309 2.94 13.88 -21.05
N ASP A 310 2.09 14.05 -20.04
CA ASP A 310 0.64 14.17 -20.23
C ASP A 310 0.27 15.43 -21.03
N ARG A 311 0.92 16.57 -20.75
CA ARG A 311 0.77 17.79 -21.56
C ARG A 311 1.18 17.56 -23.00
N LYS A 312 2.30 16.86 -23.26
CA LYS A 312 2.77 16.54 -24.61
C LYS A 312 1.79 15.64 -25.36
N LEU A 313 1.27 14.58 -24.72
CA LEU A 313 0.25 13.71 -25.30
C LEU A 313 -1.04 14.49 -25.62
N MET A 314 -1.49 15.36 -24.72
CA MET A 314 -2.68 16.19 -24.96
C MET A 314 -2.49 17.25 -26.04
N LYS A 315 -1.37 17.98 -26.03
CA LYS A 315 -1.21 19.21 -26.85
C LYS A 315 -0.48 18.98 -28.16
N VAL A 316 0.50 18.07 -28.20
CA VAL A 316 1.30 17.79 -29.41
C VAL A 316 0.68 16.67 -30.23
N VAL A 317 0.34 15.55 -29.59
CA VAL A 317 -0.34 14.43 -30.27
C VAL A 317 -1.82 14.76 -30.48
N GLY A 318 -2.45 15.46 -29.52
CA GLY A 318 -3.89 15.67 -29.51
C GLY A 318 -4.63 14.41 -29.08
N MET A 319 -4.08 13.67 -28.12
CA MET A 319 -4.75 12.51 -27.52
C MET A 319 -6.05 12.95 -26.83
N PRO A 320 -7.17 12.24 -27.04
CA PRO A 320 -8.36 12.41 -26.23
C PRO A 320 -8.04 12.15 -24.75
N ARG A 321 -8.63 12.92 -23.84
CA ARG A 321 -8.34 12.82 -22.39
C ARG A 321 -8.76 11.46 -21.86
N GLU A 322 -9.88 10.96 -22.34
CA GLU A 322 -10.45 9.62 -22.10
C GLU A 322 -9.64 8.46 -22.71
N SER A 323 -8.43 8.75 -23.21
CA SER A 323 -7.50 7.80 -23.81
C SER A 323 -6.07 7.94 -23.25
N ILE A 324 -5.91 8.47 -22.04
CA ILE A 324 -4.62 8.56 -21.33
C ILE A 324 -4.73 7.87 -19.96
N VAL A 325 -3.77 7.01 -19.64
CA VAL A 325 -3.55 6.44 -18.30
C VAL A 325 -2.12 6.75 -17.89
N MET A 326 -1.89 7.26 -16.69
CA MET A 326 -0.55 7.54 -16.18
C MET A 326 0.06 6.28 -15.56
N ASP A 327 1.37 6.10 -15.68
CA ASP A 327 2.14 5.17 -14.84
C ASP A 327 3.30 5.93 -14.21
N PRO A 328 3.13 6.47 -13.00
CA PRO A 328 4.16 7.23 -12.29
C PRO A 328 5.34 6.39 -11.77
N THR A 329 5.49 5.15 -12.26
CA THR A 329 6.38 4.09 -11.77
C THR A 329 5.99 3.55 -10.39
N THR A 330 5.99 2.22 -10.30
CA THR A 330 5.86 1.49 -9.04
C THR A 330 7.22 1.11 -8.49
N ALA A 331 7.45 1.41 -7.22
CA ALA A 331 8.53 0.85 -6.43
C ALA A 331 7.97 -0.25 -5.51
N ALA A 332 8.66 -1.39 -5.42
CA ALA A 332 8.22 -2.52 -4.61
C ALA A 332 8.36 -2.23 -3.11
N LEU A 333 7.58 -2.94 -2.29
CA LEU A 333 7.71 -2.89 -0.82
C LEU A 333 9.18 -3.02 -0.38
N ALA A 334 9.60 -2.14 0.52
CA ALA A 334 10.97 -1.97 1.05
C ALA A 334 12.02 -1.44 0.05
N TYR A 335 11.65 -1.17 -1.21
CA TYR A 335 12.55 -0.71 -2.27
C TYR A 335 12.06 0.60 -2.91
N GLY A 336 11.64 1.55 -2.07
CA GLY A 336 11.16 2.88 -2.48
C GLY A 336 9.64 3.02 -2.59
N LEU A 337 8.87 2.05 -2.09
CA LEU A 337 7.40 2.08 -2.10
C LEU A 337 6.81 3.35 -1.46
N ASP A 338 7.46 3.89 -0.43
CA ASP A 338 7.11 5.14 0.24
C ASP A 338 7.20 6.36 -0.70
N PHE A 339 8.23 6.40 -1.55
CA PHE A 339 8.36 7.42 -2.61
C PHE A 339 7.27 7.26 -3.67
N ALA A 340 7.02 6.02 -4.13
CA ALA A 340 5.96 5.75 -5.10
C ALA A 340 4.57 6.12 -4.56
N TYR A 341 4.27 5.73 -3.33
CA TYR A 341 3.03 6.06 -2.62
C TYR A 341 2.84 7.57 -2.55
N THR A 342 3.85 8.29 -2.04
CA THR A 342 3.77 9.76 -1.87
C THR A 342 3.64 10.47 -3.21
N ASN A 343 4.32 9.99 -4.26
CA ASN A 343 4.21 10.55 -5.60
C ASN A 343 2.79 10.37 -6.16
N MET A 344 2.24 9.16 -6.08
CA MET A 344 0.88 8.85 -6.55
C MET A 344 -0.21 9.59 -5.74
N GLU A 345 -0.06 9.68 -4.43
CA GLU A 345 -0.97 10.44 -3.57
C GLU A 345 -0.97 11.94 -3.93
N ARG A 346 0.22 12.52 -4.17
CA ARG A 346 0.36 13.90 -4.64
C ARG A 346 -0.27 14.12 -6.01
N ILE A 347 -0.12 13.15 -6.91
CA ILE A 347 -0.78 13.18 -8.23
C ILE A 347 -2.30 13.20 -8.06
N ARG A 348 -2.87 12.27 -7.28
CA ARG A 348 -4.31 12.21 -7.03
C ARG A 348 -4.84 13.48 -6.38
N LEU A 349 -4.15 14.01 -5.37
CA LEU A 349 -4.53 15.27 -4.71
C LEU A 349 -4.42 16.48 -5.65
N GLY A 350 -3.38 16.54 -6.47
CA GLY A 350 -3.18 17.59 -7.47
C GLY A 350 -4.32 17.60 -8.49
N ALA A 351 -4.66 16.42 -9.02
CA ALA A 351 -5.78 16.22 -9.92
C ALA A 351 -7.10 16.73 -9.33
N LEU A 352 -7.46 16.25 -8.13
CA LEU A 352 -8.70 16.64 -7.46
C LEU A 352 -8.77 18.16 -7.25
N LYS A 353 -7.65 18.81 -6.91
CA LYS A 353 -7.54 20.26 -6.70
C LYS A 353 -7.52 21.09 -7.99
N GLY A 354 -7.49 20.45 -9.15
CA GLY A 354 -7.63 21.08 -10.46
C GLY A 354 -6.37 21.23 -11.28
N ASP A 355 -5.33 20.44 -10.99
CA ASP A 355 -4.19 20.29 -11.88
C ASP A 355 -4.58 19.42 -13.09
N ASP A 356 -5.02 20.08 -14.16
CA ASP A 356 -5.58 19.45 -15.37
C ASP A 356 -4.64 18.46 -16.07
N GLU A 357 -3.34 18.53 -15.79
CA GLU A 357 -2.32 17.65 -16.35
C GLU A 357 -2.21 16.31 -15.61
N LEU A 358 -2.83 16.20 -14.43
CA LEU A 358 -2.74 15.03 -13.55
C LEU A 358 -4.09 14.29 -13.40
N THR A 359 -5.15 14.74 -14.08
CA THR A 359 -6.52 14.22 -13.87
C THR A 359 -6.78 12.88 -14.55
N PHE A 360 -5.79 12.03 -14.73
CA PHE A 360 -5.93 10.74 -15.41
C PHE A 360 -5.92 9.58 -14.41
N PRO A 361 -6.45 8.41 -14.77
CA PRO A 361 -6.26 7.20 -13.99
C PRO A 361 -4.78 6.80 -13.90
N MET A 362 -4.41 6.13 -12.82
CA MET A 362 -3.04 5.65 -12.58
C MET A 362 -2.92 4.13 -12.72
N SER A 363 -1.79 3.70 -13.27
CA SER A 363 -1.34 2.33 -13.38
C SER A 363 -0.19 2.03 -12.41
N SER A 364 -0.10 0.78 -11.98
CA SER A 364 1.01 0.25 -11.20
C SER A 364 1.55 -1.04 -11.79
N GLY A 365 2.84 -1.05 -12.13
CA GLY A 365 3.62 -2.27 -12.33
C GLY A 365 3.90 -3.02 -11.02
N THR A 366 2.86 -3.55 -10.36
CA THR A 366 2.97 -4.25 -9.07
C THR A 366 3.83 -5.51 -9.14
N THR A 367 3.95 -6.11 -10.33
CA THR A 367 4.92 -7.16 -10.66
C THR A 367 6.36 -6.84 -10.24
N ASN A 368 6.73 -5.56 -10.09
CA ASN A 368 8.03 -5.16 -9.54
C ASN A 368 8.32 -5.77 -8.15
N ALA A 369 7.29 -6.17 -7.40
CA ALA A 369 7.44 -6.94 -6.16
C ALA A 369 8.25 -8.22 -6.35
N TRP A 370 8.24 -8.83 -7.53
CA TRP A 370 9.03 -10.04 -7.83
C TRP A 370 10.49 -9.75 -8.17
N GLY A 371 10.87 -8.48 -8.37
CA GLY A 371 12.24 -8.04 -8.55
C GLY A 371 13.05 -7.98 -7.24
N VAL A 372 12.38 -7.96 -6.09
CA VAL A 372 13.05 -7.85 -4.78
C VAL A 372 13.46 -9.23 -4.26
N ARG A 373 14.63 -9.31 -3.63
CA ARG A 373 15.21 -10.58 -3.17
C ARG A 373 14.33 -11.29 -2.14
N GLU A 374 13.63 -10.51 -1.32
CA GLU A 374 12.69 -10.96 -0.30
C GLU A 374 11.41 -11.55 -0.91
N ALA A 375 11.17 -11.45 -2.22
CA ALA A 375 10.02 -12.15 -2.83
C ALA A 375 10.36 -13.58 -3.28
N TRP A 376 11.62 -13.87 -3.61
CA TRP A 376 11.96 -15.12 -4.33
C TRP A 376 13.16 -15.90 -3.78
N MET A 377 14.06 -15.27 -3.02
CA MET A 377 15.18 -15.98 -2.41
C MET A 377 14.70 -16.89 -1.28
N VAL A 378 15.27 -18.09 -1.22
CA VAL A 378 14.99 -19.08 -0.18
C VAL A 378 15.39 -18.55 1.20
N ARG A 379 16.50 -17.82 1.27
CA ARG A 379 17.08 -17.24 2.48
C ARG A 379 17.89 -16.00 2.12
N SER A 380 18.19 -15.16 3.11
CA SER A 380 19.07 -14.02 2.91
C SER A 380 20.44 -14.44 2.37
N PRO A 381 21.06 -13.64 1.47
CA PRO A 381 22.47 -13.80 1.12
C PRO A 381 23.41 -13.46 2.30
N ASN A 382 22.97 -12.70 3.29
CA ASN A 382 23.75 -12.34 4.46
C ASN A 382 23.55 -13.38 5.57
N LYS A 383 24.65 -13.90 6.12
CA LYS A 383 24.61 -14.96 7.14
C LYS A 383 24.10 -14.48 8.50
N GLN A 384 24.16 -13.17 8.75
CA GLN A 384 23.73 -12.56 10.01
C GLN A 384 22.24 -12.20 10.02
N ASP A 385 21.58 -12.22 8.86
CA ASP A 385 20.16 -11.89 8.78
C ASP A 385 19.31 -13.00 9.41
N SER A 386 18.14 -12.62 9.93
CA SER A 386 17.15 -13.57 10.40
C SER A 386 16.64 -14.45 9.27
N ASP A 387 16.07 -15.61 9.64
CA ASP A 387 15.30 -16.39 8.70
C ASP A 387 14.08 -15.57 8.21
N TRP A 388 13.93 -15.45 6.90
CA TRP A 388 12.82 -14.75 6.26
C TRP A 388 11.58 -15.66 6.09
N GLY A 389 11.68 -16.93 6.46
CA GLY A 389 10.62 -17.91 6.30
C GLY A 389 10.36 -18.29 4.85
N ASP A 390 9.28 -19.04 4.62
CA ASP A 390 8.98 -19.64 3.32
C ASP A 390 8.65 -18.58 2.25
N ARG A 391 9.48 -18.57 1.19
CA ARG A 391 9.28 -17.72 0.00
C ARG A 391 7.96 -17.97 -0.73
N MET A 392 7.38 -19.16 -0.62
CA MET A 392 6.10 -19.48 -1.25
C MET A 392 4.93 -18.71 -0.61
N LEU A 393 5.08 -18.27 0.65
CA LEU A 393 4.15 -17.38 1.34
C LEU A 393 4.59 -15.92 1.23
N ARG A 394 5.88 -15.66 1.42
CA ARG A 394 6.43 -14.29 1.46
C ARG A 394 6.35 -13.57 0.11
N GLY A 395 6.63 -14.25 -1.00
CA GLY A 395 6.55 -13.66 -2.34
C GLY A 395 5.18 -13.07 -2.66
N PRO A 396 4.10 -13.87 -2.58
CA PRO A 396 2.74 -13.36 -2.80
C PRO A 396 2.36 -12.24 -1.84
N ILE A 397 2.77 -12.31 -0.57
CA ILE A 397 2.53 -11.24 0.42
C ILE A 397 3.21 -9.93 -0.03
N TRP A 398 4.42 -9.98 -0.59
CA TRP A 398 5.12 -8.80 -1.10
C TRP A 398 4.36 -8.11 -2.22
N GLU A 399 3.80 -8.91 -3.12
CA GLU A 399 2.96 -8.42 -4.22
C GLU A 399 1.63 -7.85 -3.71
N VAL A 400 0.96 -8.53 -2.76
CA VAL A 400 -0.26 -8.03 -2.11
C VAL A 400 -0.03 -6.70 -1.41
N LEU A 401 1.03 -6.60 -0.59
CA LEU A 401 1.32 -5.39 0.17
C LEU A 401 1.70 -4.22 -0.75
N THR A 402 2.45 -4.49 -1.83
CA THR A 402 2.76 -3.46 -2.83
C THR A 402 1.49 -2.96 -3.51
N GLY A 403 0.65 -3.86 -4.02
CA GLY A 403 -0.60 -3.51 -4.70
C GLY A 403 -1.59 -2.80 -3.77
N PHE A 404 -1.83 -3.33 -2.57
CA PHE A 404 -2.74 -2.73 -1.60
C PHE A 404 -2.28 -1.32 -1.17
N THR A 405 -0.98 -1.15 -0.89
CA THR A 405 -0.45 0.16 -0.51
C THR A 405 -0.69 1.19 -1.60
N LEU A 406 -0.47 0.83 -2.87
CA LEU A 406 -0.70 1.76 -3.99
C LEU A 406 -2.18 1.93 -4.35
N ALA A 407 -3.04 0.97 -4.02
CA ALA A 407 -4.50 1.17 -4.08
C ALA A 407 -4.93 2.29 -3.14
N MET A 408 -4.37 2.35 -1.92
CA MET A 408 -4.65 3.44 -0.98
C MET A 408 -4.16 4.80 -1.50
N ALA A 409 -3.11 4.84 -2.33
CA ALA A 409 -2.66 6.06 -3.01
C ALA A 409 -3.53 6.46 -4.22
N GLY A 410 -4.49 5.61 -4.62
CA GLY A 410 -5.42 5.88 -5.71
C GLY A 410 -5.05 5.31 -7.06
N VAL A 411 -4.30 4.20 -7.12
CA VAL A 411 -4.08 3.47 -8.38
C VAL A 411 -5.35 2.77 -8.85
N ASP A 412 -5.59 2.82 -10.16
CA ASP A 412 -6.79 2.34 -10.84
C ASP A 412 -6.58 0.99 -11.56
N ILE A 413 -5.36 0.69 -12.01
CA ILE A 413 -5.00 -0.58 -12.66
C ILE A 413 -3.67 -1.13 -12.13
N PHE A 414 -3.64 -2.43 -11.82
CA PHE A 414 -2.48 -3.14 -11.28
C PHE A 414 -2.02 -4.24 -12.24
N MET A 415 -0.76 -4.20 -12.67
CA MET A 415 -0.11 -5.29 -13.38
C MET A 415 0.48 -6.27 -12.37
N MET A 416 -0.03 -7.50 -12.35
CA MET A 416 0.29 -8.52 -11.35
C MET A 416 0.55 -9.89 -11.99
N MET A 417 1.17 -10.79 -11.24
CA MET A 417 1.53 -12.13 -11.69
C MET A 417 1.01 -13.26 -10.81
N HIS A 418 1.00 -13.14 -9.48
CA HIS A 418 0.69 -14.30 -8.64
C HIS A 418 -0.82 -14.43 -8.38
N PRO A 419 -1.45 -15.59 -8.71
CA PRO A 419 -2.90 -15.74 -8.60
C PRO A 419 -3.47 -15.46 -7.21
N LEU A 420 -2.77 -15.89 -6.15
CA LEU A 420 -3.21 -15.60 -4.77
C LEU A 420 -3.13 -14.11 -4.45
N ALA A 421 -2.14 -13.40 -5.00
CA ALA A 421 -1.99 -11.97 -4.75
C ALA A 421 -3.12 -11.20 -5.44
N VAL A 422 -3.45 -11.59 -6.69
CA VAL A 422 -4.60 -11.07 -7.43
C VAL A 422 -5.89 -11.26 -6.63
N ALA A 423 -6.14 -12.46 -6.13
CA ALA A 423 -7.34 -12.75 -5.33
C ALA A 423 -7.44 -11.85 -4.08
N TYR A 424 -6.35 -11.70 -3.32
CA TYR A 424 -6.34 -10.86 -2.12
C TYR A 424 -6.48 -9.37 -2.42
N VAL A 425 -5.80 -8.84 -3.45
CA VAL A 425 -5.95 -7.43 -3.82
C VAL A 425 -7.38 -7.15 -4.29
N HIS A 426 -7.99 -8.05 -5.06
CA HIS A 426 -9.43 -7.96 -5.37
C HIS A 426 -10.30 -7.98 -4.13
N GLU A 427 -10.11 -8.96 -3.24
CA GLU A 427 -10.92 -9.08 -2.03
C GLU A 427 -10.80 -7.84 -1.14
N ILE A 428 -9.58 -7.35 -0.89
CA ILE A 428 -9.34 -6.17 -0.07
C ILE A 428 -9.99 -4.93 -0.69
N THR A 429 -9.74 -4.65 -1.97
CA THR A 429 -10.26 -3.44 -2.62
C THR A 429 -11.79 -3.48 -2.75
N GLN A 430 -12.38 -4.62 -3.10
CA GLN A 430 -13.83 -4.77 -3.17
C GLN A 430 -14.51 -4.68 -1.80
N SER A 431 -13.84 -5.19 -0.75
CA SER A 431 -14.31 -5.06 0.63
C SER A 431 -14.32 -3.61 1.09
N LEU A 432 -13.25 -2.86 0.81
CA LEU A 432 -13.14 -1.44 1.13
C LEU A 432 -14.18 -0.60 0.40
N MET A 433 -14.60 -1.03 -0.80
CA MET A 433 -15.69 -0.40 -1.55
C MET A 433 -17.09 -0.86 -1.11
N GLY A 434 -17.20 -1.82 -0.19
CA GLY A 434 -18.48 -2.41 0.22
C GLY A 434 -19.17 -3.21 -0.89
N ILE A 435 -18.43 -3.66 -1.90
CA ILE A 435 -18.94 -4.51 -3.00
C ILE A 435 -19.13 -5.95 -2.51
N ILE A 436 -18.25 -6.40 -1.62
CA ILE A 436 -18.33 -7.71 -0.98
C ILE A 436 -18.32 -7.56 0.54
N ASP A 437 -19.05 -8.43 1.23
CA ASP A 437 -19.04 -8.49 2.69
C ASP A 437 -17.73 -9.15 3.16
N ALA A 438 -16.83 -8.33 3.71
CA ALA A 438 -15.62 -8.84 4.37
C ALA A 438 -16.01 -9.62 5.62
N LYS A 439 -15.65 -10.91 5.67
CA LYS A 439 -15.74 -11.67 6.92
C LYS A 439 -14.59 -11.21 7.81
N THR A 440 -14.89 -10.37 8.81
CA THR A 440 -13.92 -10.05 9.85
C THR A 440 -13.58 -11.35 10.61
N PRO A 441 -12.35 -11.87 10.53
CA PRO A 441 -11.97 -13.02 11.34
C PRO A 441 -12.11 -12.64 12.82
N ASP A 442 -12.40 -13.61 13.69
CA ASP A 442 -12.34 -13.36 15.13
C ASP A 442 -10.89 -13.05 15.54
N THR A 443 -10.55 -11.77 15.59
CA THR A 443 -9.20 -11.26 15.92
C THR A 443 -8.82 -11.55 17.37
N ALA A 444 -9.79 -11.89 18.24
CA ALA A 444 -9.50 -12.36 19.60
C ALA A 444 -8.73 -13.69 19.61
N SER A 445 -8.80 -14.46 18.51
CA SER A 445 -8.02 -15.68 18.30
C SER A 445 -6.52 -15.40 18.13
N TRP A 446 -6.15 -14.27 17.51
CA TRP A 446 -4.75 -13.90 17.27
C TRP A 446 -4.03 -13.52 18.56
N LEU A 447 -4.75 -12.95 19.53
CA LEU A 447 -4.24 -12.70 20.89
C LEU A 447 -4.01 -14.01 21.68
N LYS A 448 -4.60 -15.13 21.24
CA LYS A 448 -4.49 -16.46 21.88
C LYS A 448 -3.50 -17.39 21.19
N MET A 449 -3.04 -17.04 19.99
CA MET A 449 -1.92 -17.72 19.35
C MET A 449 -0.64 -17.25 20.04
N GLY A 450 -0.31 -17.92 21.15
CA GLY A 450 0.95 -17.74 21.85
C GLY A 450 2.13 -17.95 20.92
N VAL A 451 3.12 -17.05 21.07
CA VAL A 451 4.49 -17.18 20.55
C VAL A 451 5.15 -18.42 21.12
#